data_AF-A0A8J6XSK1-F1
#
_entry.id   AF-A0A8J6XSK1-F1
#
_cell.length_a   1.000
_cell.length_b   1.000
_cell.length_c   1.000
_cell.angle_alpha   90.00
_cell.angle_beta   90.00
_cell.angle_gamma   90.00
#
_symmetry.space_group_name_H-M   'P 1'
#
loop_
_entity.id
_entity.type
_entity.pdbx_description
1 polymer ?
#
loop_
_entity_poly.entity_id
_entity_poly.type
_entity_poly.pdbx_seq_one_letter_code
_entity_poly.pdbx_strand_id
1 'polypeptide(L)' 'MLRPNPIAPWELRIGDLRVFYEVASEEPDVVRVLAVGRKEGNKLTISSQQVELE' A
#
# COMPACT_ATOMS: atom_id res chain seq x y z
N MET A 1 12.56 -7.15 13.48
CA MET A 1 12.92 -7.27 12.06
C MET A 1 11.68 -6.89 11.27
N LEU A 2 11.72 -5.82 10.47
CA LEU A 2 10.59 -5.39 9.63
C LEU A 2 10.40 -6.46 8.55
N ARG A 3 9.26 -7.16 8.55
CA ARG A 3 8.94 -8.07 7.45
C ARG A 3 8.72 -7.20 6.21
N PRO A 4 9.25 -7.59 5.04
CA PRO A 4 8.90 -6.92 3.79
C PRO A 4 7.38 -6.95 3.64
N ASN A 5 6.75 -5.80 3.44
CA ASN A 5 5.34 -5.78 3.05
C ASN A 5 5.28 -6.36 1.62
N PRO A 6 4.51 -7.44 1.38
CA PRO A 6 4.47 -8.10 0.08
C PRO A 6 3.88 -7.21 -1.03
N ILE A 7 3.20 -6.12 -0.69
CA ILE A 7 2.55 -5.23 -1.65
C ILE A 7 3.48 -4.11 -2.13
N ALA A 8 4.22 -3.46 -1.23
CA ALA A 8 5.10 -2.33 -1.56
C ALA A 8 6.11 -2.03 -0.45
N PRO A 9 7.25 -1.40 -0.79
CA PRO A 9 8.23 -0.95 0.20
C PRO A 9 7.69 0.17 1.11
N TRP A 10 6.76 1.00 0.63
CA TRP A 10 6.21 2.13 1.37
C TRP A 10 4.68 2.11 1.42
N GLU A 11 4.14 2.68 2.49
CA GLU A 11 2.70 2.81 2.71
C GLU A 11 2.38 4.22 3.23
N LEU A 12 1.50 4.93 2.53
CA LEU A 12 0.92 6.21 2.94
C LEU A 12 -0.47 6.00 3.54
N ARG A 13 -0.70 6.61 4.71
CA ARG A 13 -1.95 6.48 5.48
C ARG A 13 -2.69 7.81 5.51
N ILE A 14 -3.90 7.85 4.95
CA ILE A 14 -4.75 9.04 4.92
C ILE A 14 -6.13 8.68 5.45
N GLY A 15 -6.39 8.91 6.73
CA GLY A 15 -7.61 8.43 7.40
C GLY A 15 -7.75 6.92 7.25
N ASP A 16 -8.82 6.48 6.59
CA ASP A 16 -9.08 5.06 6.29
C ASP A 16 -8.40 4.58 5.00
N LEU A 17 -7.80 5.46 4.20
CA LEU A 17 -7.11 5.07 2.97
C LEU A 17 -5.68 4.58 3.26
N ARG A 18 -5.28 3.55 2.52
CA ARG A 18 -3.97 2.91 2.55
C ARG A 18 -3.44 2.89 1.12
N VAL A 19 -2.40 3.65 0.86
CA VAL A 19 -1.78 3.78 -0.47
C VAL A 19 -0.41 3.12 -0.41
N PHE A 20 -0.22 2.09 -1.21
CA PHE A 20 1.02 1.34 -1.33
C PHE A 20 1.79 1.85 -2.53
N TYR A 21 3.04 2.26 -2.33
CA TYR A 21 3.83 2.91 -3.38
C TYR A 21 5.31 2.57 -3.31
N GLU A 22 5.98 2.81 -4.43
CA GLU A 22 7.43 2.77 -4.56
C GLU A 22 7.94 4.06 -5.21
N VAL A 23 9.22 4.36 -5.01
CA VAL A 23 9.94 5.38 -5.79
C VAL A 23 10.65 4.61 -6.90
N ALA A 24 10.42 5.00 -8.16
CA ALA A 24 11.00 4.29 -9.29
C ALA A 24 12.54 4.42 -9.24
N SER A 25 13.24 3.28 -9.26
CA SER A 25 14.70 3.26 -9.12
C SER A 25 15.42 3.97 -10.28
N GLU A 26 14.83 3.95 -11.47
CA GLU A 26 15.37 4.60 -12.67
C GLU A 26 14.92 6.06 -12.82
N GLU A 27 13.87 6.47 -12.09
CA GLU A 27 13.25 7.79 -12.15
C GLU A 27 12.91 8.25 -10.72
N PRO A 28 13.89 8.79 -9.95
CA PRO A 28 13.75 9.02 -8.51
C PRO A 28 12.73 10.10 -8.13
N ASP A 29 12.29 10.91 -9.08
CA ASP A 29 11.22 11.90 -8.98
C ASP A 29 9.83 11.32 -9.28
N VAL A 30 9.76 10.06 -9.72
CA VAL A 30 8.51 9.36 -10.02
C VAL A 30 8.11 8.45 -8.86
N VAL A 31 6.93 8.73 -8.30
CA VAL A 31 6.27 7.85 -7.34
C VAL A 31 5.26 6.97 -8.06
N ARG A 32 5.42 5.65 -7.97
CA ARG A 32 4.54 4.67 -8.58
C ARG A 32 3.59 4.10 -7.52
N VAL A 33 2.30 4.35 -7.69
CA VAL A 33 1.25 3.81 -6.81
C VAL A 33 0.91 2.40 -7.26
N LEU A 34 1.18 1.42 -6.42
CA LEU A 34 0.97 0.00 -6.70
C LEU A 34 -0.45 -0.45 -6.31
N ALA A 35 -0.99 0.11 -5.23
CA ALA A 35 -2.35 -0.18 -4.79
C ALA A 35 -2.93 0.93 -3.93
N VAL A 36 -4.25 1.11 -3.99
CA VAL A 36 -5.01 1.94 -3.08
C VAL A 36 -6.11 1.09 -2.46
N GLY A 37 -6.18 1.07 -1.14
CA GLY A 37 -7.22 0.38 -0.42
C GLY A 37 -7.86 1.22 0.68
N ARG A 38 -9.02 0.77 1.13
CA ARG A 38 -9.74 1.33 2.28
C ARG A 38 -9.70 0.34 3.42
N LYS A 39 -9.33 0.81 4.61
CA LYS A 39 -9.27 0.05 5.84
C LYS A 39 -10.52 0.31 6.66
N GLU A 40 -11.24 -0.76 7.00
CA GLU A 40 -12.39 -0.75 7.91
C GLU A 40 -12.15 -1.76 9.01
N GLY A 41 -11.79 -1.27 10.22
CA GLY A 41 -11.35 -2.12 11.33
C GLY A 41 -10.06 -2.87 10.98
N ASN A 42 -10.10 -4.21 10.96
CA ASN A 42 -8.98 -5.08 10.57
C ASN A 42 -9.00 -5.49 9.09
N LYS A 43 -10.01 -5.08 8.32
CA LYS A 43 -10.12 -5.46 6.89
C LYS A 43 -9.52 -4.37 6.02
N LEU A 44 -8.69 -4.76 5.06
CA LEU A 44 -8.23 -3.88 3.99
C LEU A 44 -8.85 -4.34 2.67
N THR A 45 -9.55 -3.44 1.98
CA THR A 45 -10.10 -3.71 0.66
C THR A 45 -9.32 -2.93 -0.38
N ILE A 46 -8.69 -3.61 -1.34
CA ILE A 46 -7.97 -3.01 -2.47
C ILE A 46 -8.76 -3.34 -3.74
N SER A 47 -9.18 -2.31 -4.49
CA SER A 47 -10.10 -2.50 -5.62
C SER A 47 -11.37 -3.24 -5.18
N SER A 48 -11.76 -4.33 -5.86
CA SER A 48 -12.87 -5.22 -5.52
C SER A 48 -12.46 -6.47 -4.72
N GLN A 49 -11.21 -6.57 -4.26
CA GLN A 49 -10.70 -7.72 -3.52
C GLN A 49 -10.33 -7.36 -2.08
N GLN A 50 -10.78 -8.18 -1.13
CA GLN A 50 -10.43 -8.05 0.28
C GLN A 50 -9.08 -8.73 0.53
N VAL A 51 -8.16 -8.00 1.16
CA VAL A 51 -6.82 -8.49 1.53
C VAL A 51 -6.74 -8.50 3.06
N GLU A 52 -6.33 -9.63 3.62
CA GLU A 52 -6.01 -9.75 5.03
C GLU A 52 -4.54 -9.36 5.22
N LEU A 53 -4.28 -8.38 6.07
CA LEU A 53 -2.92 -8.01 6.47
C LEU A 53 -2.56 -8.87 7.69
N GLU A 54 -1.65 -9.84 7.54
CA GLU A 54 -1.06 -10.61 8.65
C GLU A 54 -0.14 -9.77 9.55
#